data_AF-A0A1F9QWC7-F1
#
_entry.id   AF-A0A1F9QWC7-F1
#
_cell.length_a   1.000
_cell.length_b   1.000
_cell.length_c   1.000
_cell.angle_alpha   90.00
_cell.angle_beta   90.00
_cell.angle_gamma   90.00
#
_symmetry.space_group_name_H-M   'P 1'
#
loop_
_entity.id
_entity.type
_entity.pdbx_description
1 polymer ?
#
loop_
_entity_poly.entity_id
_entity_poly.type
_entity_poly.pdbx_seq_one_letter_code
_entity_poly.pdbx_strand_id
1 'polypeptide(L)' 'MTPFLKIAVGCVCGLLGLGYLYRPDLIERMNAVLRDCLFNDAYMALERRKWGMFFLLLAFLFLYMGWTALER' A
#
# COMPACT_ATOMS: atom_id res chain seq x y z
N MET A 1 -18.41 -5.39 9.96
CA MET A 1 -17.31 -5.87 9.09
C MET A 1 -16.70 -7.10 9.74
N THR A 2 -16.64 -8.22 9.01
CA THR A 2 -16.04 -9.45 9.53
C THR A 2 -14.54 -9.25 9.79
N PRO A 3 -13.97 -9.80 10.87
CA PRO A 3 -12.55 -9.64 11.21
C PRO A 3 -11.63 -10.13 10.07
N PHE A 4 -12.04 -11.18 9.36
CA PHE A 4 -11.37 -11.69 8.16
C PHE A 4 -11.20 -10.65 7.05
N LEU A 5 -12.19 -9.78 6.84
CA LEU A 5 -12.14 -8.75 5.80
C LEU A 5 -11.13 -7.65 6.17
N LYS A 6 -11.00 -7.32 7.46
CA LYS A 6 -9.96 -6.38 7.95
C LYS A 6 -8.54 -6.94 7.75
N ILE A 7 -8.36 -8.24 8.03
CA ILE A 7 -7.08 -8.92 7.83
C ILE A 7 -6.74 -8.99 6.33
N ALA A 8 -7.72 -9.33 5.48
CA ALA A 8 -7.52 -9.37 4.03
C ALA A 8 -7.11 -7.99 3.46
N VAL A 9 -7.78 -6.91 3.90
CA VAL A 9 -7.43 -5.53 3.50
C VAL A 9 -6.05 -5.13 3.99
N GLY A 10 -5.68 -5.51 5.23
CA GLY A 10 -4.34 -5.31 5.77
C GLY A 10 -3.26 -6.04 4.97
N CYS A 11 -3.49 -7.28 4.59
CA CYS A 11 -2.59 -8.06 3.73
C CYS A 11 -2.41 -7.43 2.35
N VAL A 12 -3.49 -6.99 1.71
CA VAL A 12 -3.42 -6.32 0.39
C VAL A 12 -2.67 -4.99 0.48
N CYS A 13 -2.94 -4.18 1.51
CA CYS A 13 -2.18 -2.95 1.76
C CYS A 13 -0.70 -3.22 2.05
N GLY A 14 -0.39 -4.30 2.76
CA GLY A 14 0.99 -4.69 3.09
C GLY A 14 1.75 -5.15 1.85
N LEU A 15 1.12 -5.95 0.99
CA LEU A 15 1.68 -6.35 -0.30
C LEU A 15 1.91 -5.16 -1.22
N LEU A 16 0.99 -4.19 -1.24
CA LEU A 16 1.16 -2.94 -1.97
C LEU A 16 2.29 -2.09 -1.39
N GLY A 17 2.37 -1.91 -0.07
CA GLY A 17 3.44 -1.16 0.60
C GLY A 17 4.82 -1.79 0.40
N LEU A 18 4.93 -3.12 0.48
CA LEU A 18 6.15 -3.86 0.16
C LEU A 18 6.50 -3.78 -1.32
N GLY A 19 5.51 -3.90 -2.22
CA GLY A 19 5.68 -3.69 -3.65
C GLY A 19 6.22 -2.30 -3.96
N TYR A 20 5.73 -1.27 -3.25
CA TYR A 20 6.19 0.11 -3.34
C TYR A 20 7.60 0.33 -2.77
N LEU A 21 8.07 -0.50 -1.85
CA LEU A 21 9.38 -0.35 -1.21
C LEU A 21 10.49 -1.18 -1.88
N TYR A 22 10.17 -2.38 -2.37
CA TYR A 22 11.17 -3.36 -2.82
C TYR A 22 11.37 -3.45 -4.35
N ARG A 23 10.35 -3.14 -5.15
CA ARG A 23 10.38 -3.35 -6.62
C ARG A 23 10.19 -2.03 -7.37
N PRO A 24 11.26 -1.24 -7.61
CA PRO A 24 11.16 -0.02 -8.40
C PRO A 24 10.68 -0.28 -9.84
N ASP A 25 11.00 -1.44 -10.44
CA ASP A 25 10.55 -1.85 -11.78
C ASP A 25 9.02 -1.92 -11.96
N LEU A 26 8.32 -2.48 -10.96
CA LEU A 26 6.86 -2.61 -11.01
C LEU A 26 6.18 -1.24 -10.86
N ILE A 27 6.79 -0.38 -10.04
CA ILE A 27 6.34 1.00 -9.86
C ILE A 27 6.59 1.79 -11.13
N GLU A 28 7.71 1.61 -11.83
CA GLU A 28 7.98 2.36 -13.07
C GLU A 28 6.92 2.08 -14.14
N ARG A 29 6.47 0.83 -14.26
CA ARG A 29 5.35 0.46 -15.13
C ARG A 29 4.01 1.03 -14.66
N MET A 30 3.68 0.91 -13.36
CA MET A 30 2.45 1.50 -12.83
C MET A 30 2.45 3.03 -12.92
N ASN A 31 3.60 3.66 -12.74
CA ASN A 31 3.78 5.10 -12.79
C ASN A 31 3.76 5.60 -14.23
N ALA A 32 4.19 4.81 -15.22
CA ALA A 32 3.95 5.10 -16.64
C ALA A 32 2.45 5.07 -16.95
N VAL A 33 1.72 4.05 -16.48
CA VAL A 33 0.25 3.96 -16.65
C VAL A 33 -0.48 5.10 -15.92
N LEU A 34 -0.08 5.45 -14.70
CA LEU A 34 -0.65 6.58 -13.96
C LEU A 34 -0.30 7.94 -14.58
N ARG A 35 0.89 8.07 -15.18
CA ARG A 35 1.30 9.26 -15.92
C ARG A 35 0.39 9.51 -17.12
N ASP A 36 -0.01 8.43 -17.82
CA ASP A 36 -0.94 8.51 -18.94
C ASP A 36 -2.40 8.73 -18.50
N CYS A 37 -2.81 8.20 -17.33
CA CYS A 37 -4.21 8.28 -16.90
C CYS A 37 -4.58 9.44 -15.97
N LEU A 38 -3.66 9.94 -15.14
CA LEU A 38 -4.04 10.76 -13.98
C LEU A 38 -3.33 12.11 -13.88
N PHE A 39 -1.99 12.21 -13.88
CA PHE A 39 -1.33 13.49 -13.63
C PHE A 39 0.07 13.61 -14.25
N ASN A 40 0.28 14.73 -14.95
CA ASN A 40 1.56 15.24 -15.44
C ASN A 40 2.40 15.83 -14.29
N ASP A 41 2.88 15.02 -13.35
CA ASP A 41 3.83 15.56 -12.36
C ASP A 41 4.85 14.54 -11.83
N ALA A 42 6.12 14.90 -12.02
CA ALA A 42 7.32 14.21 -11.55
C ALA A 42 7.41 14.09 -10.01
N TYR A 43 6.46 14.67 -9.26
CA TYR A 43 6.42 14.71 -7.81
C TYR A 43 6.15 13.34 -7.15
N MET A 44 5.31 12.49 -7.76
CA MET A 44 5.06 11.14 -7.23
C MET A 44 6.33 10.27 -7.22
N ALA A 45 7.26 10.51 -8.15
CA ALA A 45 8.53 9.81 -8.21
C ALA A 45 9.57 10.30 -7.19
N LEU A 46 9.36 11.44 -6.51
CA LEU A 46 10.25 11.86 -5.42
C LEU A 46 9.79 11.30 -4.06
N GLU A 47 8.48 11.14 -3.86
CA GLU A 47 7.89 10.69 -2.58
C GLU A 47 7.41 9.23 -2.55
N ARG A 48 7.72 8.43 -3.58
CA ARG A 48 7.46 6.98 -3.64
C ARG A 48 7.80 6.22 -2.36
N ARG A 49 8.89 6.58 -1.68
CA ARG A 49 9.28 5.98 -0.39
C ARG A 49 8.33 6.34 0.76
N LYS A 50 7.82 7.58 0.80
CA LYS A 50 6.84 8.02 1.80
C LYS A 50 5.50 7.32 1.60
N TRP A 51 5.05 7.18 0.36
CA TRP A 51 3.81 6.46 0.04
C TRP A 51 3.91 4.97 0.37
N GLY A 52 5.02 4.31 0.03
CA GLY A 52 5.26 2.92 0.43
C GLY A 52 5.26 2.75 1.95
N MET A 53 5.91 3.67 2.67
CA MET A 53 5.94 3.67 4.14
C MET A 53 4.55 3.95 4.76
N PHE A 54 3.76 4.84 4.15
CA PHE A 54 2.38 5.10 4.54
C PHE A 54 1.49 3.86 4.36
N PHE A 55 1.57 3.17 3.22
CA PHE A 55 0.83 1.93 2.97
C PHE A 55 1.26 0.80 3.92
N LEU A 56 2.55 0.71 4.26
CA LEU A 56 3.06 -0.25 5.25
C LEU A 56 2.52 0.03 6.65
N LEU A 57 2.52 1.30 7.08
CA LEU A 57 1.92 1.72 8.35
C LEU A 57 0.42 1.41 8.40
N LEU A 58 -0.29 1.70 7.31
CA LEU A 58 -1.72 1.41 7.19
C LEU A 58 -1.98 -0.10 7.26
N ALA A 59 -1.17 -0.92 6.59
CA ALA A 59 -1.25 -2.37 6.65
C ALA A 59 -1.06 -2.90 8.08
N PHE A 60 -0.07 -2.39 8.80
CA PHE A 60 0.15 -2.73 10.21
C PHE A 60 -1.04 -2.37 11.09
N LEU A 61 -1.62 -1.18 10.90
CA LEU A 61 -2.80 -0.72 11.64
C LEU A 61 -4.00 -1.63 11.40
N PHE A 62 -4.26 -2.00 10.14
CA PHE A 62 -5.36 -2.90 9.77
C PHE A 62 -5.14 -4.32 10.28
N LEU A 63 -3.91 -4.84 10.22
CA LEU A 63 -3.58 -6.16 10.77
C LEU A 63 -3.74 -6.18 12.30
N TYR A 64 -3.29 -5.13 13.00
CA TYR A 64 -3.46 -5.01 14.44
C TYR A 64 -4.94 -4.91 14.85
N MET A 65 -5.74 -4.10 14.14
CA MET A 65 -7.19 -4.05 14.35
C MET A 65 -7.89 -5.37 14.00
N GLY A 66 -7.39 -6.11 13.00
CA GLY A 66 -7.91 -7.42 12.63
C GLY A 66 -7.61 -8.47 13.70
N TRP A 67 -6.39 -8.47 14.22
CA TRP A 67 -5.93 -9.37 15.29
C TRP A 67 -6.70 -9.14 16.59
N THR A 68 -6.76 -7.90 17.06
CA THR A 68 -7.50 -7.52 18.28
C THR A 68 -9.01 -7.78 18.17
N ALA A 69 -9.58 -7.76 16.96
CA ALA A 69 -10.98 -8.11 16.73
C ALA A 69 -11.22 -9.63 16.64
N LEU A 70 -10.17 -10.43 16.47
CA LEU A 70 -10.23 -11.90 16.48
C LEU A 70 -9.99 -12.47 17.89
N GLU A 71 -9.17 -11.80 18.69
CA GLU A 71 -8.83 -12.17 20.07
C GLU A 71 -9.96 -11.86 21.07
N ARG A 72 -11.01 -11.16 20.63
CA ARG A 72 -12.16 -10.71 21.43
C ARG A 72 -13.42 -11.46 21.04
#